data_AF-A0A091L5L6-F1
#
_entry.id   AF-A0A091L5L6-F1
#
_cell.length_a   1.000
_cell.length_b   1.000
_cell.length_c   1.000
_cell.angle_alpha   90.00
_cell.angle_beta   90.00
_cell.angle_gamma   90.00
#
_symmetry.space_group_name_H-M   'P 1'
#
loop_
_entity.id
_entity.type
_entity.pdbx_description
1 polymer ?
#
loop_
_entity_poly.entity_id
_entity_poly.type
_entity_poly.pdbx_seq_one_letter_code
_entity_poly.pdbx_strand_id
1 'polypeptide(L)'
;LSVFYGIMFDAGSTGTRIHIFKFTQQPKETPKLTHETFKALKPGLSAYADDVEKSGQGIKELLEVAKKEIPMELWKFTPLVLKATAGLRLLPGEKAQKLLDKVKEIFQASPFFVRDNCVSIMNGTDEGISAWITINFLTGSLDDPQKRSVGMLDLGGGSTQITFLPRTEATLQTSPAGHTTSFQMFNNTYKLYSY
;
A
#
# COMPACT_ATOMS: atom_id res chain seq x y z
N LEU A 1 4.71 -25.38 -3.93
CA LEU A 1 3.76 -24.25 -3.84
C LEU A 1 3.99 -23.57 -2.49
N SER A 2 4.46 -22.33 -2.47
CA SER A 2 4.55 -21.53 -1.25
C SER A 2 3.25 -20.74 -1.04
N VAL A 3 2.88 -20.54 0.23
CA VAL A 3 1.74 -19.71 0.64
C VAL A 3 2.27 -18.63 1.57
N PHE A 4 1.90 -17.38 1.33
CA PHE A 4 2.30 -16.27 2.18
C PHE A 4 1.24 -15.19 2.20
N TYR A 5 1.32 -14.33 3.21
CA TYR A 5 0.33 -13.29 3.46
C TYR A 5 1.00 -11.92 3.47
N GLY A 6 0.19 -10.88 3.27
CA GLY A 6 0.59 -9.49 3.51
C GLY A 6 -0.58 -8.70 4.07
N ILE A 7 -0.32 -7.81 5.01
CA ILE A 7 -1.32 -6.96 5.64
C ILE A 7 -1.05 -5.51 5.24
N MET A 8 -2.05 -4.88 4.62
CA MET A 8 -2.03 -3.46 4.26
C MET A 8 -3.16 -2.73 4.98
N PHE A 9 -2.79 -1.70 5.72
CA PHE A 9 -3.73 -0.72 6.23
C PHE A 9 -3.76 0.50 5.31
N ASP A 10 -4.96 0.88 4.90
CA ASP A 10 -5.22 2.15 4.20
C ASP A 10 -5.90 3.11 5.18
N ALA A 11 -5.17 4.14 5.61
CA ALA A 11 -5.68 5.20 6.46
C ALA A 11 -6.16 6.38 5.60
N GLY A 12 -7.40 6.26 5.15
CA GLY A 12 -8.13 7.30 4.44
C GLY A 12 -8.66 8.41 5.35
N SER A 13 -9.09 9.52 4.74
CA SER A 13 -9.71 10.65 5.45
C SER A 13 -11.03 10.28 6.14
N THR A 14 -11.80 9.38 5.55
CA THR A 14 -13.15 9.01 6.04
C THR A 14 -13.18 7.71 6.84
N GLY A 15 -12.12 6.92 6.80
CA GLY A 15 -12.07 5.61 7.45
C GLY A 15 -10.69 4.98 7.33
N THR A 16 -10.44 4.02 8.22
CA THR A 16 -9.24 3.17 8.19
C THR A 16 -9.65 1.78 7.80
N ARG A 17 -8.94 1.18 6.85
CA ARG A 17 -9.22 -0.13 6.27
C ARG A 17 -8.04 -1.06 6.49
N ILE A 18 -8.32 -2.36 6.61
CA ILE A 18 -7.33 -3.43 6.55
C ILE A 18 -7.65 -4.33 5.37
N HIS A 19 -6.60 -4.68 4.64
CA HIS A 19 -6.59 -5.70 3.60
C HIS A 19 -5.59 -6.78 4.02
N ILE A 20 -6.05 -8.02 4.10
CA ILE A 20 -5.20 -9.20 4.30
C ILE A 20 -5.17 -9.97 2.99
N PHE A 21 -4.03 -9.95 2.31
CA PHE A 21 -3.85 -10.65 1.04
C PHE A 21 -3.20 -12.00 1.26
N LYS A 22 -3.75 -13.04 0.65
CA LYS A 22 -3.18 -14.39 0.60
C LYS A 22 -2.67 -14.69 -0.80
N PHE A 23 -1.38 -14.99 -0.90
CA PHE A 23 -0.73 -15.33 -2.15
C PHE A 23 -0.30 -16.79 -2.17
N THR A 24 -0.32 -17.37 -3.37
CA THR A 24 0.32 -18.64 -3.67
C THR A 24 1.34 -18.47 -4.77
N GLN A 25 2.48 -19.15 -4.68
CA GLN A 25 3.53 -19.05 -5.68
C GLN A 25 4.16 -20.41 -5.98
N GLN A 26 4.29 -20.73 -7.26
CA GLN A 26 5.08 -21.87 -7.73
C GLN A 26 6.53 -21.46 -7.95
N PRO A 27 7.50 -22.38 -7.86
CA PRO A 27 8.89 -22.06 -8.16
C PRO A 27 9.02 -21.43 -9.55
N LYS A 28 9.68 -20.27 -9.63
CA LYS A 28 9.90 -19.49 -10.86
C LYS A 28 8.65 -18.85 -11.50
N GLU A 29 7.49 -18.91 -10.85
CA GLU A 29 6.30 -18.14 -11.25
C GLU A 29 6.14 -16.87 -10.41
N THR A 30 5.41 -15.88 -10.93
CA THR A 30 4.97 -14.75 -10.12
C THR A 30 3.92 -15.16 -9.08
N PRO A 31 3.84 -14.46 -7.94
CA PRO A 31 2.79 -14.70 -6.96
C PRO A 31 1.40 -14.47 -7.55
N LYS A 32 0.45 -15.32 -7.18
CA LYS A 32 -0.97 -15.18 -7.53
C LYS A 32 -1.78 -14.85 -6.29
N LEU A 33 -2.58 -13.79 -6.35
CA LEU A 33 -3.54 -13.47 -5.29
C LEU A 33 -4.66 -14.50 -5.30
N THR A 34 -4.87 -15.17 -4.18
CA THR A 34 -5.88 -16.25 -4.05
C THR A 34 -7.03 -15.88 -3.15
N HIS A 35 -6.80 -14.99 -2.17
CA HIS A 35 -7.83 -14.52 -1.27
C HIS A 35 -7.50 -13.12 -0.75
N GLU A 36 -8.53 -12.33 -0.48
CA GLU A 36 -8.44 -11.04 0.18
C GLU A 36 -9.52 -10.96 1.27
N THR A 37 -9.09 -10.69 2.49
CA THR A 37 -10.00 -10.34 3.60
C THR A 37 -9.97 -8.83 3.80
N PHE A 38 -11.15 -8.21 3.80
CA PHE A 38 -11.31 -6.76 3.92
C PHE A 38 -12.17 -6.38 5.12
N LYS A 39 -11.74 -5.37 5.88
CA LYS A 39 -12.55 -4.72 6.92
C LYS A 39 -12.26 -3.22 6.97
N ALA A 40 -13.30 -2.43 7.17
CA ALA A 40 -13.19 -0.97 7.31
C ALA A 40 -13.86 -0.49 8.59
N LEU A 41 -13.27 0.53 9.20
CA LEU A 41 -13.81 1.26 10.34
C LEU A 41 -13.95 2.75 10.02
N LYS A 42 -14.91 3.39 10.70
CA LYS A 42 -15.12 4.84 10.70
C LYS A 42 -15.19 5.34 12.15
N PRO A 43 -14.76 6.57 12.44
CA PRO A 43 -14.12 7.53 11.52
C PRO A 43 -12.67 7.16 11.19
N GLY A 44 -12.07 7.87 10.22
CA GLY A 44 -10.67 7.69 9.82
C GLY A 44 -9.67 8.21 10.85
N LEU A 45 -8.38 7.88 10.65
CA LEU A 45 -7.33 8.19 11.62
C LEU A 45 -7.18 9.70 11.91
N SER A 46 -7.46 10.56 10.93
CA SER A 46 -7.41 12.02 11.07
C SER A 46 -8.46 12.59 12.03
N ALA A 47 -9.56 11.88 12.28
CA ALA A 47 -10.58 12.33 13.23
C ALA A 47 -10.09 12.31 14.69
N TYR A 48 -8.98 11.61 14.97
CA TYR A 48 -8.38 11.48 16.28
C TYR A 48 -7.17 12.41 16.48
N ALA A 49 -7.00 13.42 15.62
CA ALA A 49 -5.84 14.30 15.65
C ALA A 49 -5.68 15.10 16.96
N ASP A 50 -6.75 15.26 17.73
CA ASP A 50 -6.77 15.90 19.06
C ASP A 50 -6.76 14.90 20.22
N ASP A 51 -6.92 13.60 19.95
CA ASP A 51 -6.96 12.52 20.95
C ASP A 51 -6.31 11.24 20.40
N VAL A 52 -4.98 11.27 20.37
CA VAL A 52 -4.15 10.21 19.76
C VAL A 52 -4.36 8.84 20.43
N GLU A 53 -4.66 8.80 21.72
CA GLU A 53 -4.86 7.54 22.43
C GLU A 53 -6.09 6.78 21.93
N LYS A 54 -7.19 7.49 21.61
CA LYS A 54 -8.38 6.87 21.02
C LYS A 54 -8.15 6.27 19.64
N SER A 55 -7.17 6.78 18.89
CA SER A 55 -6.84 6.28 17.56
C SER A 55 -6.39 4.81 17.56
N GLY A 56 -5.80 4.36 18.67
CA GLY A 56 -5.22 3.02 18.78
C GLY A 56 -6.25 1.89 18.85
N GLN A 57 -7.47 2.16 19.36
CA GLN A 57 -8.49 1.13 19.54
C GLN A 57 -8.93 0.53 18.20
N GLY A 58 -9.21 1.38 17.21
CA GLY A 58 -9.61 0.91 15.87
C GLY A 58 -8.50 0.13 15.17
N ILE A 59 -7.24 0.52 15.34
CA ILE A 59 -6.09 -0.21 14.79
C ILE A 59 -5.97 -1.59 15.41
N LYS A 60 -6.12 -1.70 16.73
CA LYS A 60 -6.11 -2.99 17.44
C LYS A 60 -7.26 -3.88 16.99
N GLU A 61 -8.47 -3.34 16.83
CA GLU A 61 -9.63 -4.09 16.33
C GLU A 61 -9.36 -4.69 14.93
N LEU A 62 -8.80 -3.89 14.03
CA LEU A 62 -8.44 -4.37 12.69
C LEU A 62 -7.31 -5.42 12.73
N LEU A 63 -6.32 -5.27 13.62
CA LEU A 63 -5.28 -6.29 13.80
C LEU A 63 -5.84 -7.64 14.29
N GLU A 64 -6.90 -7.64 15.10
CA GLU A 64 -7.58 -8.88 15.50
C GLU A 64 -8.24 -9.60 14.31
N VAL A 65 -8.65 -8.88 13.26
CA VAL A 65 -9.10 -9.51 12.00
C VAL A 65 -7.95 -10.27 11.35
N ALA A 66 -6.77 -9.65 11.26
CA ALA A 66 -5.59 -10.30 10.68
C ALA A 66 -5.15 -11.53 11.48
N LYS A 67 -5.21 -11.49 12.81
CA LYS A 67 -4.89 -12.65 13.67
C LYS A 67 -5.86 -13.82 13.49
N LYS A 68 -7.13 -13.54 13.18
CA LYS A 68 -8.13 -14.58 12.91
C LYS A 68 -7.96 -15.20 11.53
N GLU A 69 -7.54 -14.40 10.55
CA GLU A 69 -7.36 -14.84 9.16
C GLU A 69 -6.06 -15.65 8.97
N ILE A 70 -4.97 -15.23 9.60
CA ILE A 70 -3.62 -15.76 9.30
C ILE A 70 -3.24 -16.82 10.34
N PRO A 71 -2.76 -18.01 9.92
CA PRO A 71 -2.21 -19.01 10.84
C PRO A 71 -1.07 -18.46 11.70
N MET A 72 -1.06 -18.82 12.98
CA MET A 72 -0.13 -18.26 13.99
C MET A 72 1.34 -18.44 13.60
N GLU A 73 1.67 -19.55 12.94
CA GLU A 73 3.04 -19.89 12.51
C GLU A 73 3.58 -18.90 11.47
N LEU A 74 2.69 -18.21 10.76
CA LEU A 74 3.02 -17.27 9.68
C LEU A 74 3.04 -15.81 10.14
N TRP A 75 2.63 -15.49 11.37
CA TRP A 75 2.54 -14.11 11.86
C TRP A 75 3.88 -13.38 11.74
N LYS A 76 4.95 -13.96 12.26
CA LYS A 76 6.31 -13.38 12.26
C LYS A 76 6.93 -13.20 10.86
N PHE A 77 6.31 -13.75 9.83
CA PHE A 77 6.75 -13.65 8.43
C PHE A 77 5.83 -12.77 7.59
N THR A 78 4.67 -12.38 8.13
CA THR A 78 3.67 -11.60 7.40
C THR A 78 3.97 -10.12 7.56
N PRO A 79 4.36 -9.41 6.49
CA PRO A 79 4.60 -7.97 6.54
C PRO A 79 3.32 -7.22 6.87
N LEU A 80 3.44 -6.27 7.80
CA LEU A 80 2.38 -5.37 8.24
C LEU A 80 2.78 -3.93 7.91
N VAL A 81 1.97 -3.26 7.08
CA VAL A 81 2.22 -1.89 6.61
C VAL A 81 0.94 -1.06 6.72
N LEU A 82 1.08 0.21 7.05
CA LEU A 82 0.04 1.24 6.96
C LEU A 82 0.52 2.37 6.05
N LYS A 83 -0.35 2.74 5.11
CA LYS A 83 -0.18 3.92 4.27
C LYS A 83 -1.33 4.89 4.51
N ALA A 84 -0.98 6.08 4.95
CA ALA A 84 -1.94 7.17 5.12
C ALA A 84 -1.99 8.03 3.86
N THR A 85 -3.20 8.43 3.47
CA THR A 85 -3.44 9.23 2.26
C THR A 85 -3.60 10.72 2.58
N ALA A 86 -4.22 11.48 1.67
CA ALA A 86 -4.32 12.94 1.74
C ALA A 86 -4.92 13.47 3.05
N GLY A 87 -5.85 12.75 3.69
CA GLY A 87 -6.50 13.19 4.93
C GLY A 87 -5.53 13.48 6.08
N LEU A 88 -4.46 12.70 6.20
CA LEU A 88 -3.44 12.92 7.23
C LEU A 88 -2.40 13.96 6.81
N ARG A 89 -2.14 14.14 5.49
CA ARG A 89 -1.22 15.16 4.97
C ARG A 89 -1.65 16.58 5.35
N LEU A 90 -2.96 16.80 5.45
CA LEU A 90 -3.54 18.12 5.67
C LEU A 90 -3.62 18.51 7.16
N LEU A 91 -3.23 17.63 8.08
CA LEU A 91 -3.25 17.95 9.51
C LEU A 91 -2.13 18.95 9.86
N PRO A 92 -2.42 19.97 10.68
CA PRO A 92 -1.44 20.98 11.04
C PRO A 92 -0.43 20.46 12.08
N GLY A 93 0.79 21.00 12.01
CA GLY A 93 1.86 20.76 12.98
C GLY A 93 2.26 19.29 13.09
N GLU A 94 2.51 18.81 14.31
CA GLU A 94 2.99 17.44 14.58
C GLU A 94 1.86 16.42 14.75
N LYS A 95 0.58 16.81 14.53
CA LYS A 95 -0.57 15.94 14.80
C LYS A 95 -0.53 14.66 13.97
N ALA A 96 -0.21 14.77 12.68
CA ALA A 96 -0.06 13.61 11.81
C ALA A 96 1.05 12.67 12.32
N GLN A 97 2.21 13.23 12.68
CA GLN A 97 3.34 12.43 13.15
C GLN A 97 3.00 11.68 14.44
N LYS A 98 2.35 12.33 15.41
CA LYS A 98 1.92 11.69 16.67
C LYS A 98 0.95 10.53 16.44
N LEU A 99 0.02 10.66 15.50
CA LEU A 99 -0.86 9.56 15.09
C LEU A 99 -0.08 8.40 14.47
N LEU A 100 0.85 8.68 13.56
CA LEU A 100 1.66 7.65 12.91
C LEU A 100 2.58 6.94 13.91
N ASP A 101 3.17 7.67 14.85
CA ASP A 101 4.00 7.11 15.91
C ASP A 101 3.19 6.18 16.82
N LYS A 102 1.95 6.57 17.16
CA LYS A 102 1.05 5.71 17.93
C LYS A 102 0.70 4.41 17.19
N VAL A 103 0.43 4.49 15.88
CA VAL A 103 0.20 3.30 15.05
C VAL A 103 1.47 2.43 15.03
N LYS A 104 2.65 3.04 14.87
CA LYS A 104 3.92 2.34 14.81
C LYS A 104 4.21 1.61 16.11
N GLU A 105 3.94 2.20 17.27
CA GLU A 105 4.01 1.56 18.58
C GLU A 105 3.13 0.30 18.63
N ILE A 106 1.87 0.41 18.19
CA ILE A 106 0.92 -0.71 18.17
C ILE A 106 1.39 -1.82 17.22
N PHE A 107 1.95 -1.46 16.07
CA PHE A 107 2.48 -2.42 15.10
C PHE A 107 3.69 -3.15 15.67
N GLN A 108 4.63 -2.44 16.30
CA GLN A 108 5.82 -3.01 16.94
C GLN A 108 5.46 -3.96 18.09
N ALA A 109 4.37 -3.69 18.80
CA ALA A 109 3.84 -4.58 19.85
C ALA A 109 3.04 -5.78 19.28
N SER A 110 2.77 -5.81 17.98
CA SER A 110 2.05 -6.90 17.33
C SER A 110 2.98 -8.08 16.99
N PRO A 111 2.45 -9.30 16.79
CA PRO A 111 3.28 -10.45 16.44
C PRO A 111 3.68 -10.50 14.95
N PHE A 112 3.26 -9.51 14.15
CA PHE A 112 3.51 -9.48 12.72
C PHE A 112 4.89 -8.92 12.38
N PHE A 113 5.35 -9.16 11.15
CA PHE A 113 6.63 -8.64 10.69
C PHE A 113 6.53 -7.15 10.36
N VAL A 114 7.29 -6.34 11.09
CA VAL A 114 7.28 -4.87 10.97
C VAL A 114 8.67 -4.37 10.59
N ARG A 115 8.74 -3.57 9.53
CA ARG A 115 9.96 -2.84 9.12
C ARG A 115 9.94 -1.40 9.65
N ASP A 116 11.07 -0.71 9.62
CA ASP A 116 11.18 0.67 10.13
C ASP A 116 10.21 1.66 9.46
N ASN A 117 9.92 1.45 8.17
CA ASN A 117 9.02 2.26 7.35
C ASN A 117 7.60 1.66 7.21
N CYS A 118 7.20 0.80 8.15
CA CYS A 118 5.88 0.15 8.17
C CYS A 118 4.72 1.15 8.20
N VAL A 119 4.89 2.33 8.79
CA VAL A 119 3.84 3.34 8.90
C VAL A 119 4.36 4.62 8.24
N SER A 120 3.67 5.10 7.21
CA SER A 120 4.09 6.30 6.49
C SER A 120 2.93 6.95 5.73
N ILE A 121 3.11 8.23 5.41
CA ILE A 121 2.21 8.97 4.52
C ILE A 121 2.64 8.77 3.07
N MET A 122 1.67 8.53 2.18
CA MET A 122 1.98 7.96 0.88
C MET A 122 2.49 8.89 -0.22
N ASN A 123 2.49 10.22 -0.22
CA ASN A 123 2.65 11.03 -1.47
C ASN A 123 1.76 10.56 -2.68
N GLY A 124 1.61 11.40 -3.71
CA GLY A 124 0.72 11.08 -4.85
C GLY A 124 1.37 10.17 -5.90
N THR A 125 2.68 10.27 -6.06
CA THR A 125 3.45 9.47 -7.02
C THR A 125 3.47 7.99 -6.63
N ASP A 126 3.72 7.67 -5.36
CA ASP A 126 3.71 6.29 -4.86
C ASP A 126 2.31 5.69 -4.89
N GLU A 127 1.26 6.50 -4.68
CA GLU A 127 -0.14 6.11 -4.84
C GLU A 127 -0.40 5.69 -6.29
N GLY A 128 0.02 6.50 -7.27
CA GLY A 128 -0.09 6.16 -8.68
C GLY A 128 0.72 4.93 -9.10
N ILE A 129 1.97 4.80 -8.65
CA ILE A 129 2.79 3.61 -8.91
C ILE A 129 2.12 2.36 -8.32
N SER A 130 1.60 2.44 -7.09
CA SER A 130 0.94 1.31 -6.43
C SER A 130 -0.32 0.88 -7.18
N ALA A 131 -1.13 1.85 -7.64
CA ALA A 131 -2.31 1.58 -8.46
C ALA A 131 -1.94 0.96 -9.83
N TRP A 132 -0.88 1.47 -10.48
CA TRP A 132 -0.35 0.89 -11.72
C TRP A 132 0.15 -0.54 -11.54
N ILE A 133 0.86 -0.82 -10.46
CA ILE A 133 1.30 -2.18 -10.11
C ILE A 133 0.08 -3.07 -9.90
N THR A 134 -0.92 -2.60 -9.15
CA THR A 134 -2.13 -3.36 -8.84
C THR A 134 -2.87 -3.78 -10.11
N ILE A 135 -3.14 -2.85 -11.02
CA ILE A 135 -3.87 -3.17 -12.25
C ILE A 135 -3.06 -4.11 -13.14
N ASN A 136 -1.75 -3.89 -13.30
CA ASN A 136 -0.92 -4.74 -14.16
C ASN A 136 -0.62 -6.11 -13.54
N PHE A 137 -0.64 -6.22 -12.21
CA PHE A 137 -0.60 -7.49 -11.49
C PHE A 137 -1.88 -8.29 -11.75
N LEU A 138 -3.05 -7.67 -11.56
CA LEU A 138 -4.35 -8.33 -11.74
C LEU A 138 -4.62 -8.68 -13.21
N THR A 139 -4.15 -7.87 -14.17
CA THR A 139 -4.25 -8.20 -15.59
C THR A 139 -3.16 -9.17 -16.04
N GLY A 140 -2.21 -9.56 -15.20
CA GLY A 140 -1.11 -10.48 -15.55
C GLY A 140 -0.04 -9.87 -16.47
N SER A 141 -0.05 -8.55 -16.69
CA SER A 141 0.94 -7.87 -17.54
C SER A 141 2.32 -7.76 -16.87
N LEU A 142 2.42 -7.99 -15.55
CA LEU A 142 3.70 -8.08 -14.84
C LEU A 142 4.36 -9.47 -14.91
N ASP A 143 3.62 -10.51 -15.29
CA ASP A 143 4.09 -11.90 -15.39
C ASP A 143 4.61 -12.23 -16.79
N ASP A 144 4.03 -11.60 -17.82
CA ASP A 144 4.35 -11.84 -19.22
C ASP A 144 4.87 -10.56 -19.90
N PRO A 145 6.17 -10.49 -20.25
CA PRO A 145 6.76 -9.36 -20.97
C PRO A 145 6.14 -9.09 -22.36
N GLN A 146 5.48 -10.10 -22.97
CA GLN A 146 4.78 -9.91 -24.25
C GLN A 146 3.42 -9.24 -24.07
N LYS A 147 2.85 -9.31 -22.87
CA LYS A 147 1.57 -8.71 -22.57
C LYS A 147 1.74 -7.21 -22.34
N ARG A 148 0.94 -6.43 -23.06
CA ARG A 148 0.97 -4.96 -22.93
C ARG A 148 0.52 -4.56 -21.53
N SER A 149 1.29 -3.68 -20.90
CA SER A 149 0.85 -3.00 -19.69
C SER A 149 -0.24 -1.98 -20.01
N VAL A 150 -1.11 -1.76 -19.04
CA VAL A 150 -2.14 -0.72 -19.09
C VAL A 150 -1.67 0.51 -18.31
N GLY A 151 -2.11 1.68 -18.75
CA GLY A 151 -2.00 2.91 -17.96
C GLY A 151 -3.02 2.92 -16.83
N MET A 152 -2.75 3.72 -15.82
CA MET A 152 -3.60 3.94 -14.67
C MET A 152 -3.94 5.44 -14.60
N LEU A 153 -5.23 5.71 -14.39
CA LEU A 153 -5.77 7.04 -14.10
C LEU A 153 -6.61 6.93 -12.83
N ASP A 154 -6.27 7.70 -11.80
CA ASP A 154 -7.02 7.75 -10.55
C ASP A 154 -7.54 9.17 -10.32
N LEU A 155 -8.85 9.31 -10.11
CA LEU A 155 -9.50 10.58 -9.84
C LEU A 155 -10.00 10.57 -8.39
N GLY A 156 -9.11 10.97 -7.48
CA GLY A 156 -9.40 11.12 -6.07
C GLY A 156 -10.16 12.40 -5.73
N GLY A 157 -10.54 12.55 -4.46
CA GLY A 157 -11.32 13.70 -3.99
C GLY A 157 -10.54 15.03 -3.93
N GLY A 158 -9.22 14.99 -3.92
CA GLY A 158 -8.35 16.19 -3.86
C GLY A 158 -7.13 16.14 -4.77
N SER A 159 -7.02 15.11 -5.60
CA SER A 159 -5.92 14.92 -6.54
C SER A 159 -6.33 14.02 -7.70
N THR A 160 -5.58 14.08 -8.78
CA THR A 160 -5.67 13.13 -9.89
C THR A 160 -4.28 12.60 -10.15
N GLN A 161 -4.18 11.30 -10.38
CA GLN A 161 -2.93 10.62 -10.68
C GLN A 161 -2.99 10.00 -12.07
N ILE A 162 -1.91 10.12 -12.82
CA ILE A 162 -1.68 9.40 -14.07
C ILE A 162 -0.37 8.64 -13.97
N THR A 163 -0.40 7.33 -14.24
CA THR A 163 0.81 6.50 -14.23
C THR A 163 0.78 5.52 -15.40
N PHE A 164 1.86 5.46 -16.19
CA PHE A 164 1.98 4.51 -17.28
C PHE A 164 3.44 4.19 -17.63
N LEU A 165 3.64 3.06 -18.31
CA LEU A 165 4.94 2.68 -18.89
C LEU A 165 5.08 3.35 -20.26
N PRO A 166 6.01 4.32 -20.43
CA PRO A 166 6.19 4.99 -21.72
C PRO A 166 6.72 4.03 -22.78
N ARG A 167 6.32 4.23 -24.05
CA ARG A 167 6.74 3.38 -25.18
C ARG A 167 7.98 3.89 -25.91
N THR A 168 8.29 5.16 -25.76
CA THR A 168 9.42 5.79 -26.44
C THR A 168 10.39 6.36 -25.42
N GLU A 169 11.68 6.20 -25.71
CA GLU A 169 12.77 6.82 -24.94
C GLU A 169 12.59 8.35 -24.90
N ALA A 170 12.08 8.94 -25.99
CA ALA A 170 11.80 10.36 -26.10
C ALA A 170 10.86 10.84 -24.98
N THR A 171 9.76 10.13 -24.69
CA THR A 171 8.86 10.50 -23.59
C THR A 171 9.58 10.50 -22.25
N LEU A 172 10.49 9.55 -22.01
CA LEU A 172 11.28 9.49 -20.78
C LEU A 172 12.29 10.64 -20.69
N GLN A 173 12.89 11.03 -21.81
CA GLN A 173 13.90 12.10 -21.88
C GLN A 173 13.27 13.49 -21.78
N THR A 174 12.06 13.69 -22.33
CA THR A 174 11.36 14.98 -22.30
C THR A 174 10.47 15.16 -21.08
N SER A 175 10.34 14.14 -20.22
CA SER A 175 9.54 14.23 -19.00
C SER A 175 10.17 15.20 -18.01
N PRO A 176 9.37 16.04 -17.32
CA PRO A 176 9.87 16.91 -16.27
C PRO A 176 10.60 16.13 -15.18
N ALA A 177 11.59 16.77 -14.55
CA ALA A 177 12.28 16.20 -13.40
C ALA A 177 11.27 15.86 -12.29
N GLY A 178 11.35 14.64 -11.75
CA GLY A 178 10.44 14.14 -10.72
C GLY A 178 9.19 13.41 -11.25
N HIS A 179 8.92 13.43 -12.56
CA HIS A 179 7.76 12.72 -13.15
C HIS A 179 8.11 11.31 -13.66
N THR A 180 9.36 10.89 -13.52
CA THR A 180 9.79 9.55 -13.88
C THR A 180 10.26 8.81 -12.64
N THR A 181 9.80 7.57 -12.48
CA THR A 181 10.21 6.69 -11.38
C THR A 181 10.71 5.36 -11.93
N SER A 182 11.53 4.64 -11.16
CA SER A 182 12.01 3.32 -11.53
C SER A 182 11.97 2.37 -10.34
N PHE A 183 11.47 1.16 -10.58
CA PHE A 183 11.45 0.10 -9.57
C PHE A 183 11.68 -1.26 -10.22
N GLN A 184 12.08 -2.23 -9.40
CA GLN A 184 12.28 -3.61 -9.83
C GLN A 184 11.16 -4.50 -9.28
N MET A 185 10.58 -5.32 -10.15
CA MET A 185 9.56 -6.29 -9.78
C MET A 185 9.64 -7.52 -10.69
N PHE A 186 9.61 -8.71 -10.09
CA PHE A 186 9.67 -10.00 -10.80
C PHE A 186 10.82 -10.08 -11.83
N ASN A 187 12.02 -9.66 -11.44
CA ASN A 187 13.23 -9.60 -12.28
C ASN A 187 13.19 -8.61 -13.45
N ASN A 188 12.16 -7.76 -13.53
CA ASN A 188 12.06 -6.69 -14.52
C ASN A 188 12.29 -5.33 -13.86
N THR A 189 12.93 -4.41 -14.59
CA THR A 189 13.03 -3.00 -14.19
C THR A 189 11.99 -2.20 -14.98
N TYR A 190 11.07 -1.55 -14.29
CA TYR A 190 10.05 -0.70 -14.89
C TYR A 190 10.42 0.76 -14.68
N LYS A 191 10.42 1.55 -15.75
CA LYS A 191 10.59 3.01 -15.70
C LYS A 191 9.30 3.69 -16.12
N LEU A 192 8.54 4.19 -15.15
CA LEU A 192 7.21 4.73 -15.38
C LEU A 192 7.22 6.26 -15.43
N TYR A 193 6.30 6.82 -16.20
CA TYR A 193 5.83 8.19 -15.99
C TYR A 193 4.78 8.20 -14.89
N SER A 194 4.86 9.13 -13.95
CA SER A 194 3.84 9.34 -12.93
C SER A 194 3.72 10.81 -12.54
N TYR A 195 2.49 11.31 -12.45
CA TYR A 195 2.15 12.66 -12.00
C TYR A 195 0.88 12.62 -11.16
#